data_AF-I9WGW5-F1
#
_entry.id   AF-I9WGW5-F1
#
_cell.length_a   1.000
_cell.length_b   1.000
_cell.length_c   1.000
_cell.angle_alpha   90.00
_cell.angle_beta   90.00
_cell.angle_gamma   90.00
#
_symmetry.space_group_name_H-M   'P 1'
#
loop_
_entity.id
_entity.type
_entity.pdbx_description
1 polymer ?
#
loop_
_entity_poly.entity_id
_entity_poly.type
_entity_poly.pdbx_seq_one_letter_code
_entity_poly.pdbx_strand_id
1 'polypeptide(L)'
;MEAEIRIRAERSDDAPTISDVVLRAYANVPYSNHREQLMIEQPRGTDAYSPTLSLLAEIGDEVVGHVLLTKAQIVGAQSSVTTMALARM
;
A
#
# COMPACT_ATOMS: atom_id res chain seq x y z
N MET A 1 -9.59 24.69 11.75
CA MET A 1 -10.54 23.89 10.95
C MET A 1 -9.89 22.54 10.81
N GLU A 2 -10.46 21.48 11.38
CA GLU A 2 -9.90 20.13 11.23
C GLU A 2 -10.14 19.68 9.79
N ALA A 3 -9.09 19.19 9.14
CA ALA A 3 -9.19 18.67 7.78
C ALA A 3 -9.92 17.31 7.82
N GLU A 4 -11.00 17.17 7.06
CA GLU A 4 -11.69 15.89 6.92
C GLU A 4 -10.82 14.91 6.12
N ILE A 5 -10.46 13.77 6.74
CA ILE A 5 -9.73 12.69 6.06
C ILE A 5 -10.73 11.68 5.53
N ARG A 6 -10.67 11.40 4.23
CA ARG A 6 -11.46 10.35 3.57
C ARG A 6 -10.57 9.17 3.24
N ILE A 7 -11.03 7.97 3.60
CA ILE A 7 -10.35 6.71 3.23
C ILE A 7 -11.11 6.07 2.08
N ARG A 8 -10.40 5.70 1.02
CA ARG A 8 -10.99 4.97 -0.10
C ARG A 8 -10.08 3.87 -0.62
N ALA A 9 -10.68 2.90 -1.28
CA ALA A 9 -9.94 1.91 -2.05
C ALA A 9 -9.25 2.57 -3.25
N GLU A 10 -8.11 1.99 -3.60
CA GLU A 10 -7.35 2.35 -4.79
C GLU A 10 -8.14 2.11 -6.08
N ARG A 11 -7.98 3.02 -7.05
CA ARG A 11 -8.42 2.91 -8.43
C ARG A 11 -7.20 2.73 -9.35
N SER A 12 -7.43 2.19 -10.54
CA SER A 12 -6.37 1.93 -11.52
C SER A 12 -5.53 3.16 -11.87
N ASP A 13 -6.14 4.35 -11.83
CA ASP A 13 -5.49 5.62 -12.19
C ASP A 13 -4.68 6.24 -11.03
N ASP A 14 -4.75 5.68 -9.82
CA ASP A 14 -4.04 6.21 -8.64
C ASP A 14 -2.58 5.75 -8.56
N ALA A 15 -2.15 4.79 -9.40
CA ALA A 15 -0.81 4.22 -9.35
C ALA A 15 0.31 5.29 -9.40
N PRO A 16 0.24 6.33 -10.27
CA PRO A 16 1.23 7.42 -10.26
C PRO A 16 1.22 8.23 -8.95
N THR A 17 0.03 8.52 -8.42
CA THR A 17 -0.14 9.29 -7.18
C THR A 17 0.40 8.52 -5.97
N ILE A 18 0.17 7.20 -5.91
CA ILE A 18 0.72 6.32 -4.89
C ILE A 18 2.24 6.29 -4.94
N SER A 19 2.80 6.16 -6.14
CA SER A 19 4.24 6.16 -6.35
C SER A 19 4.88 7.46 -5.82
N ASP A 20 4.27 8.61 -6.11
CA ASP A 20 4.74 9.91 -5.60
C ASP A 20 4.65 10.02 -4.07
N VAL A 21 3.51 9.63 -3.46
CA VAL A 21 3.32 9.66 -2.00
C VAL A 21 4.37 8.80 -1.29
N VAL A 22 4.66 7.62 -1.84
CA VAL A 22 5.65 6.69 -1.29
C VAL A 22 7.06 7.25 -1.45
N LEU A 23 7.41 7.76 -2.64
CA LEU A 23 8.69 8.44 -2.88
C LEU A 23 8.92 9.56 -1.86
N ARG A 24 7.91 10.41 -1.62
CA ARG A 24 7.99 11.49 -0.63
C ARG A 24 8.13 10.96 0.80
N ALA A 25 7.41 9.91 1.17
CA ALA A 25 7.47 9.31 2.50
C ALA A 25 8.86 8.70 2.81
N TYR A 26 9.53 8.13 1.81
CA TYR A 26 10.82 7.46 1.97
C TYR A 26 12.04 8.33 1.62
N ALA A 27 11.85 9.52 1.05
CA ALA A 27 12.92 10.41 0.60
C ALA A 27 14.01 10.69 1.67
N ASN A 28 13.62 10.76 2.95
CA ASN A 28 14.52 11.06 4.07
C ASN A 28 14.79 9.86 4.98
N VAL A 29 14.43 8.63 4.57
CA VAL A 29 14.63 7.42 5.38
C VAL A 29 16.06 6.90 5.15
N PRO A 30 16.98 6.95 6.15
CA PRO A 30 18.40 6.66 5.94
C PRO A 30 18.73 5.23 5.51
N TYR A 31 17.80 4.30 5.76
CA TYR A 31 17.93 2.88 5.45
C TYR A 31 17.01 2.44 4.30
N SER A 32 16.43 3.40 3.57
CA SER A 32 15.67 3.16 2.36
C SER A 32 16.64 2.85 1.22
N ASN A 33 16.25 1.90 0.37
CA ASN A 33 16.94 1.68 -0.90
C ASN A 33 16.27 2.48 -2.05
N HIS A 34 15.29 3.33 -1.72
CA HIS A 34 14.47 4.14 -2.62
C HIS A 34 13.81 3.32 -3.74
N ARG A 35 13.51 2.05 -3.47
CA ARG A 35 12.82 1.10 -4.38
C ARG A 35 11.45 0.71 -3.89
N GLU A 36 10.94 1.38 -2.87
CA GLU A 36 9.65 1.11 -2.25
C GLU A 36 8.51 1.25 -3.26
N GLN A 37 8.59 2.21 -4.20
CA GLN A 37 7.62 2.28 -5.31
C GLN A 37 7.60 1.00 -6.17
N LEU A 38 8.74 0.36 -6.42
CA LEU A 38 8.81 -0.88 -7.21
C LEU A 38 8.21 -2.07 -6.45
N MET A 39 8.28 -2.07 -5.11
CA MET A 39 7.65 -3.10 -4.28
C MET A 39 6.13 -3.00 -4.26
N ILE A 40 5.57 -1.80 -4.43
CA ILE A 40 4.10 -1.60 -4.53
C ILE A 40 3.60 -1.97 -5.93
N GLU A 41 4.44 -1.81 -6.95
CA GLU A 41 4.11 -2.16 -8.32
C GLU A 41 4.14 -3.67 -8.58
N GLN A 42 5.07 -4.41 -7.96
CA GLN A 42 5.25 -5.86 -8.18
C GLN A 42 3.98 -6.71 -7.93
N PRO A 43 3.19 -6.48 -6.88
CA PRO A 43 1.95 -7.23 -6.67
C PRO A 43 0.91 -6.95 -7.75
N ARG A 44 0.91 -5.75 -8.37
CA ARG A 44 -0.09 -5.34 -9.36
C ARG A 44 0.01 -6.25 -10.59
N GLY A 45 -1.02 -7.06 -10.82
CA GLY A 45 -1.04 -8.06 -11.89
C GLY A 45 -0.82 -9.50 -11.42
N THR A 46 -0.67 -9.73 -10.11
CA THR A 46 -0.69 -11.07 -9.49
C THR A 46 -2.00 -11.31 -8.76
N ASP A 47 -2.36 -12.58 -8.54
CA ASP A 47 -3.55 -12.98 -7.77
C ASP A 47 -3.47 -12.57 -6.28
N ALA A 48 -2.27 -12.24 -5.80
CA ALA A 48 -2.05 -11.77 -4.44
C ALA A 48 -2.49 -10.30 -4.23
N TYR A 49 -2.63 -9.53 -5.32
CA TYR A 49 -3.08 -8.16 -5.27
C TYR A 49 -4.61 -8.06 -5.27
N SER A 50 -5.12 -7.22 -4.40
CA SER A 50 -6.54 -6.90 -4.33
C SER A 50 -6.71 -5.40 -4.16
N PRO A 51 -7.38 -4.69 -5.09
CA PRO A 51 -7.61 -3.24 -4.98
C PRO A 51 -8.33 -2.85 -3.68
N THR A 52 -9.15 -3.76 -3.13
CA THR A 52 -9.87 -3.54 -1.87
C THR A 52 -8.96 -3.55 -0.64
N LEU A 53 -7.71 -4.03 -0.78
CA LEU A 53 -6.69 -4.06 0.26
C LEU A 53 -5.62 -2.97 0.06
N SER A 54 -5.77 -2.13 -0.96
CA SER A 54 -4.95 -0.95 -1.19
C SER A 54 -5.79 0.28 -0.88
N LEU A 55 -5.42 1.03 0.16
CA LEU A 55 -6.21 2.15 0.68
C LEU A 55 -5.43 3.45 0.59
N LEU A 56 -6.15 4.51 0.26
CA LEU A 56 -5.65 5.87 0.14
C LEU A 56 -6.31 6.74 1.21
N ALA A 57 -5.52 7.64 1.80
CA ALA A 57 -6.02 8.71 2.65
C ALA A 57 -6.02 10.02 1.85
N GLU A 58 -7.16 10.69 1.80
CA GLU A 58 -7.36 11.94 1.06
C GLU A 58 -7.79 13.07 1.98
N ILE A 59 -7.21 14.26 1.77
CA ILE A 59 -7.67 15.52 2.34
C ILE A 59 -8.08 16.43 1.18
N GLY A 60 -9.38 16.68 1.04
CA GLY A 60 -9.93 17.28 -0.17
C GLY A 60 -9.72 16.34 -1.36
N ASP A 61 -8.95 16.80 -2.37
CA ASP A 61 -8.58 16.02 -3.56
C ASP A 61 -7.10 15.55 -3.53
N GLU A 62 -6.37 15.81 -2.43
CA GLU A 62 -4.97 15.42 -2.30
C GLU A 62 -4.85 14.07 -1.57
N VAL A 63 -4.13 13.12 -2.18
CA VAL A 63 -3.72 11.89 -1.50
C VAL A 63 -2.52 12.20 -0.60
N VAL A 64 -2.72 12.00 0.71
CA VAL A 64 -1.72 12.28 1.76
C VAL A 64 -1.13 11.02 2.38
N GLY A 65 -1.67 9.85 2.04
CA GLY A 65 -1.18 8.58 2.58
C GLY A 65 -1.68 7.39 1.79
N HIS A 66 -0.93 6.29 1.90
CA HIS A 66 -1.23 5.02 1.24
C HIS A 66 -0.87 3.85 2.16
N VAL A 67 -1.69 2.80 2.13
CA VAL A 67 -1.37 1.51 2.74
C VAL A 67 -1.77 0.39 1.79
N LEU A 68 -0.85 -0.55 1.56
CA LEU A 68 -1.12 -1.79 0.82
C LEU A 68 -1.02 -2.97 1.77
N LEU A 69 -2.08 -3.77 1.80
CA LEU A 69 -2.14 -5.04 2.50
C LEU A 69 -2.15 -6.17 1.47
N THR A 70 -1.36 -7.21 1.70
CA THR A 70 -1.34 -8.40 0.84
C THR A 70 -1.89 -9.60 1.61
N LYS A 71 -2.63 -10.48 0.93
CA LYS A 71 -2.98 -11.77 1.53
C LYS A 71 -1.70 -12.59 1.73
N ALA A 72 -1.60 -13.22 2.89
CA ALA A 72 -0.53 -14.15 3.21
C ALA A 72 -1.11 -15.44 3.81
N GLN A 73 -0.34 -16.51 3.78
CA GLN A 73 -0.71 -17.78 4.38
C GLN A 73 0.33 -18.18 5.43
N ILE A 74 -0.12 -18.39 6.66
CA ILE A 74 0.71 -18.96 7.71
C ILE A 74 0.56 -20.48 7.63
N VAL A 75 1.63 -21.17 7.27
CA VAL A 75 1.66 -22.64 7.11
C VAL A 75 2.24 -23.27 8.38
N GLY A 76 1.41 -24.02 9.09
CA GLY A 76 1.81 -24.87 10.21
C GLY A 76 1.89 -26.34 9.82
N ALA A 77 2.34 -27.19 10.75
CA ALA A 77 2.54 -28.62 10.49
C ALA A 77 1.25 -29.39 10.15
N GLN A 78 0.09 -28.91 10.62
CA GLN A 78 -1.20 -29.61 10.48
C GLN A 78 -2.29 -28.72 9.86
N SER A 79 -2.05 -27.42 9.70
CA SER A 79 -3.04 -26.49 9.18
C SER A 79 -2.39 -25.26 8.57
N SER A 80 -3.16 -24.58 7.73
CA SER A 80 -2.80 -23.28 7.18
C SER A 80 -3.88 -22.25 7.50
N VAL A 81 -3.50 -21.04 7.85
CA VAL A 81 -4.43 -19.93 8.11
C VAL A 81 -4.14 -18.78 7.15
N THR A 82 -5.17 -18.31 6.46
CA THR A 82 -5.10 -17.10 5.64
C THR A 82 -5.10 -15.87 6.55
N THR A 83 -4.14 -14.97 6.32
CA THR A 83 -3.98 -13.72 7.07
C THR A 83 -3.78 -12.55 6.10
N MET A 84 -3.73 -11.35 6.64
CA MET A 84 -3.31 -10.14 5.93
C MET A 84 -1.95 -9.72 6.47
N ALA A 85 -1.00 -9.52 5.56
CA ALA A 85 0.31 -9.01 5.88
C ALA A 85 0.38 -7.53 5.54
N LEU A 86 0.88 -6.75 6.50
CA LEU A 86 1.42 -5.42 6.27
C LEU A 86 2.94 -5.56 6.28
N ALA A 87 3.57 -5.45 5.11
CA ALA A 87 5.01 -5.42 5.04
C ALA A 87 5.49 -3.98 5.21
N ARG A 88 6.66 -3.82 5.83
CA ARG A 88 7.43 -2.59 5.65
C ARG A 88 7.77 -2.52 4.17
N MET A 89 7.12 -1.59 3.48
CA MET A 89 7.62 -1.11 2.21
C MET A 89 8.88 -0.30 2.51
#